data_AF-A0A5K0XVB8-F1
#
_entry.id   AF-A0A5K0XVB8-F1
#
_cell.length_a   1.000
_cell.length_b   1.000
_cell.length_c   1.000
_cell.angle_alpha   90.00
_cell.angle_beta   90.00
_cell.angle_gamma   90.00
#
_symmetry.space_group_name_H-M   'P 1'
#
loop_
_entity.id
_entity.type
_entity.pdbx_description
1 polymer ?
#
loop_
_entity_poly.entity_id
_entity_poly.type
_entity_poly.pdbx_seq_one_letter_code
_entity_poly.pdbx_strand_id
1 'polypeptide(L)'
;EALLDPLLSKYSVVIVDEAHERTVHTDVLLGILKSVQKSRSQQVMNKDNVKNIDNIDSNEDTSIGIGNGWKGQASPSGCPLKLIVMSASLDARGFSEYLGGAKAVHIQGRKYPVDILYTYTPQQDYIDAALITIFQ
;
A
#
# COMPACT_ATOMS: atom_id res chain seq x y z
N GLU A 1 14.64 7.25 5.80
CA GLU A 1 14.53 5.98 5.06
C GLU A 1 14.46 6.10 3.55
N ALA A 2 13.36 6.51 2.92
CA ALA A 2 13.25 6.47 1.45
C ALA A 2 14.29 7.35 0.71
N LEU A 3 14.80 8.40 1.36
CA LEU A 3 15.90 9.22 0.85
C LEU A 3 17.28 8.56 1.03
N LEU A 4 17.43 7.66 2.00
CA LEU A 4 18.68 6.97 2.33
C LEU A 4 18.81 5.65 1.55
N ASP A 5 17.70 4.92 1.39
CA ASP A 5 17.60 3.72 0.57
C ASP A 5 16.50 3.92 -0.49
N PRO A 6 16.86 4.41 -1.69
CA PRO A 6 15.92 4.67 -2.78
C PRO A 6 15.20 3.43 -3.30
N LEU A 7 15.69 2.22 -3.01
CA LEU A 7 15.06 0.97 -3.45
C LEU A 7 14.25 0.30 -2.34
N LEU A 8 14.30 0.82 -1.12
CA LEU A 8 13.70 0.21 0.07
C LEU A 8 14.06 -1.28 0.14
N SER A 9 15.34 -1.59 -0.08
CA SER A 9 15.89 -2.95 -0.19
C SER A 9 15.62 -3.81 1.05
N LYS A 10 15.51 -3.17 2.22
CA LYS A 10 15.19 -3.83 3.49
C LYS A 10 13.75 -4.32 3.57
N TYR A 11 12.85 -3.80 2.74
CA TYR A 11 11.41 -4.07 2.82
C TYR A 11 10.94 -4.85 1.59
N SER A 12 10.13 -5.89 1.83
CA SER A 12 9.41 -6.63 0.80
C SER A 12 7.96 -6.16 0.66
N VAL A 13 7.38 -5.64 1.74
CA VAL A 13 6.01 -5.13 1.82
C VAL A 13 6.03 -3.80 2.57
N VAL A 14 5.29 -2.81 2.07
CA VAL A 14 5.02 -1.55 2.76
C VAL A 14 3.51 -1.38 2.86
N ILE A 15 3.03 -1.01 4.04
CA ILE A 15 1.64 -0.67 4.31
C ILE A 15 1.60 0.83 4.63
N VAL A 16 0.79 1.57 3.88
CA VAL A 16 0.53 2.99 4.12
C VAL A 16 -0.87 3.10 4.70
N ASP A 17 -0.98 3.57 5.94
CA ASP A 17 -2.26 3.74 6.62
C ASP A 17 -2.76 5.19 6.52
N GLU A 18 -4.05 5.38 6.79
CA GLU A 18 -4.72 6.68 6.80
C GLU A 18 -4.50 7.54 5.54
N ALA A 19 -4.44 6.89 4.38
CA ALA A 19 -4.31 7.58 3.09
C ALA A 19 -5.48 8.56 2.84
N HIS A 20 -6.60 8.39 3.55
CA HIS A 20 -7.76 9.26 3.50
C HIS A 20 -7.54 10.67 4.05
N GLU A 21 -6.53 10.88 4.91
CA GLU A 21 -6.21 12.21 5.47
C GLU A 21 -5.55 13.15 4.47
N ARG A 22 -5.01 12.62 3.35
CA ARG A 22 -4.41 13.40 2.26
C ARG A 22 -3.32 14.39 2.74
N THR A 23 -2.50 13.95 3.70
CA THR A 23 -1.38 14.76 4.17
C THR A 23 -0.30 14.86 3.10
N VAL A 24 0.43 15.98 3.06
CA VAL A 24 1.55 16.19 2.12
C VAL A 24 2.59 15.08 2.22
N HIS A 25 2.90 14.63 3.44
CA HIS A 25 3.88 13.58 3.68
C HIS A 25 3.43 12.25 3.06
N THR A 26 2.17 11.86 3.25
CA THR A 26 1.61 10.63 2.69
C THR A 26 1.58 10.68 1.16
N ASP A 27 1.18 11.80 0.57
CA ASP A 27 1.11 11.94 -0.89
C ASP A 27 2.51 11.90 -1.55
N VAL A 28 3.49 12.60 -0.97
CA VAL A 28 4.90 12.53 -1.43
C VAL A 28 5.43 11.10 -1.29
N LEU A 29 5.14 10.42 -0.17
CA LEU A 29 5.54 9.04 0.05
C LEU A 29 4.93 8.10 -0.99
N LEU A 30 3.64 8.22 -1.31
CA LEU A 30 2.98 7.41 -2.33
C LEU A 30 3.61 7.60 -3.71
N GLY A 31 4.00 8.83 -4.07
CA GLY A 31 4.73 9.11 -5.31
C GLY A 31 6.12 8.45 -5.37
N ILE A 32 6.86 8.51 -4.26
CA ILE A 32 8.16 7.83 -4.14
C ILE A 32 7.95 6.30 -4.24
N LEU A 33 7.03 5.73 -3.47
CA LEU A 33 6.75 4.29 -3.45
C LEU A 33 6.33 3.75 -4.82
N LYS A 34 5.50 4.50 -5.56
CA LYS A 34 5.15 4.17 -6.96
C LYS A 34 6.39 4.09 -7.86
N SER A 35 7.32 5.03 -7.68
CA SER A 35 8.58 5.06 -8.44
C SER A 35 9.46 3.87 -8.08
N VAL A 36 9.63 3.58 -6.79
CA VAL A 36 10.41 2.43 -6.29
C VAL A 36 9.84 1.10 -6.79
N GLN A 37 8.51 0.94 -6.74
CA GLN A 37 7.85 -0.27 -7.22
C GLN A 37 8.12 -0.51 -8.72
N LYS A 38 8.04 0.55 -9.55
CA LYS A 38 8.36 0.47 -10.97
C LYS A 38 9.82 0.08 -11.21
N SER A 39 10.76 0.69 -10.50
CA SER A 39 12.20 0.39 -10.62
C SER A 39 12.52 -1.06 -10.23
N ARG A 40 11.93 -1.56 -9.14
CA ARG A 40 12.13 -2.95 -8.69
C ARG A 40 11.55 -3.97 -9.66
N SER A 41 10.38 -3.71 -10.24
CA SER A 41 9.77 -4.60 -11.24
C SER A 41 10.60 -4.72 -12.52
N GLN A 42 11.24 -3.63 -12.96
CA GLN A 42 12.11 -3.64 -14.15
C GLN A 42 13.41 -4.44 -13.93
N GLN A 43 13.98 -4.39 -12.73
CA GLN A 43 15.19 -5.15 -12.40
C GLN A 43 14.95 -6.67 -12.44
N VAL A 44 13.74 -7.14 -12.11
CA VAL A 44 13.39 -8.56 -12.21
C VAL A 44 13.36 -9.01 -13.67
N MET A 45 12.65 -8.27 -14.53
CA MET A 45 12.48 -8.62 -15.95
C MET A 45 13.82 -8.67 -16.70
N ASN A 46 14.77 -7.79 -16.37
CA ASN A 46 16.07 -7.78 -17.03
C ASN A 46 16.95 -8.97 -16.61
N LYS A 47 16.77 -9.48 -15.38
CA LYS A 47 17.53 -10.63 -14.85
C LYS A 47 17.08 -11.94 -15.50
N ASP A 48 15.80 -12.06 -15.82
CA ASP A 48 15.24 -13.24 -16.49
C ASP A 48 15.66 -13.30 -17.97
N ASN A 49 15.75 -12.16 -18.65
CA ASN A 49 16.25 -12.10 -20.03
C ASN A 49 17.74 -12.49 -20.15
N VAL A 50 18.58 -12.06 -19.20
CA VAL A 50 20.02 -12.42 -19.22
C VAL A 50 20.21 -13.93 -18.99
N LYS A 51 19.48 -14.54 -18.04
CA LYS A 51 19.57 -15.99 -17.79
C LYS A 51 19.12 -16.86 -18.98
N ASN A 52 18.20 -16.37 -19.81
CA ASN A 52 17.79 -17.10 -21.02
C ASN A 52 18.87 -17.10 -22.11
N ILE A 53 19.76 -16.11 -22.13
CA ILE A 53 20.88 -16.07 -23.08
C ILE A 53 21.97 -17.07 -22.67
N ASP A 54 22.18 -17.24 -21.36
CA ASP A 54 23.19 -18.15 -20.81
C ASP A 54 22.78 -19.64 -20.87
N ASN A 55 21.52 -19.95 -21.23
CA ASN A 55 20.97 -21.31 -21.29
C ASN A 55 20.98 -21.94 -22.71
N ILE A 56 21.70 -21.36 -23.68
CA ILE A 56 21.82 -21.97 -25.02
C ILE A 56 22.85 -23.13 -25.05
N ASP A 57 23.58 -23.40 -23.96
CA ASP A 57 24.55 -24.49 -23.89
C ASP A 57 24.48 -25.27 -22.56
N SER A 58 23.50 -26.16 -22.41
CA SER A 58 23.62 -27.43 -21.65
C SER A 58 22.28 -28.18 -21.60
N ASN A 59 22.20 -29.29 -22.32
CA ASN A 59 21.15 -30.29 -22.20
C ASN A 59 21.28 -31.11 -20.88
N GLU A 60 20.12 -31.56 -20.40
CA GLU A 60 19.86 -32.69 -19.47
C GLU A 60 20.37 -32.60 -18.02
N ASP A 61 19.44 -32.43 -17.06
CA ASP A 61 18.94 -33.57 -16.28
C ASP A 61 17.75 -33.20 -15.38
N THR A 62 16.73 -34.06 -15.41
CA THR A 62 15.48 -33.87 -14.68
C THR A 62 15.65 -34.40 -13.25
N SER A 63 15.69 -33.52 -12.25
CA SER A 63 15.48 -33.94 -10.86
C SER A 63 14.60 -32.96 -10.09
N ILE A 64 13.47 -33.48 -9.62
CA ILE A 64 12.44 -32.80 -8.85
C ILE A 64 12.99 -32.54 -7.43
N GLY A 65 13.36 -31.28 -7.16
CA GLY A 65 13.85 -30.84 -5.86
C GLY A 65 12.70 -30.40 -4.94
N ILE A 66 12.45 -31.21 -3.92
CA ILE A 66 11.52 -30.95 -2.81
C ILE A 66 11.88 -29.63 -2.11
N GLY A 67 10.89 -28.76 -1.94
CA GLY A 67 11.03 -27.41 -1.40
C GLY A 67 11.48 -27.37 0.06
N ASN A 68 12.69 -26.89 0.28
CA ASN A 68 13.22 -26.64 1.61
C ASN A 68 12.84 -25.25 2.13
N GLY A 69 12.09 -25.24 3.23
CA GLY A 69 12.30 -24.38 4.40
C GLY A 69 12.32 -22.87 4.18
N TRP A 70 11.25 -22.20 4.60
CA TRP A 70 11.19 -20.74 4.77
C TRP A 70 12.12 -20.33 5.93
N LYS A 71 13.41 -20.17 5.65
CA LYS A 71 14.36 -19.51 6.54
C LYS A 71 14.27 -18.00 6.30
N GLY A 72 14.06 -17.24 7.38
CA GLY A 72 14.11 -15.79 7.37
C GLY A 72 15.43 -15.31 6.75
N GLN A 73 15.32 -14.61 5.63
CA GLN A 73 16.44 -13.97 4.95
C GLN A 73 15.99 -12.59 4.49
N ALA A 74 16.87 -11.61 4.66
CA ALA A 74 16.74 -10.29 4.07
C ALA A 74 16.27 -10.43 2.62
N SER A 75 15.28 -9.61 2.25
CA SER A 75 14.57 -9.66 0.97
C SER A 75 15.56 -9.90 -0.17
N PRO A 76 15.42 -11.00 -0.96
CA PRO A 76 16.36 -11.29 -2.03
C PRO A 76 16.40 -10.10 -3.00
N SER A 77 17.60 -9.71 -3.40
CA SER A 77 17.93 -8.59 -4.30
C SER A 77 17.36 -8.78 -5.71
N GLY A 78 16.03 -8.73 -5.80
CA GLY A 78 15.26 -9.05 -6.99
C GLY A 78 13.77 -9.35 -6.78
N CYS A 79 13.20 -9.27 -5.57
CA CYS A 79 11.74 -9.38 -5.42
C CYS A 79 11.03 -8.02 -5.57
N PRO A 80 9.88 -7.97 -6.26
CA PRO A 80 9.10 -6.74 -6.42
C PRO A 80 8.57 -6.24 -5.07
N LEU A 81 8.48 -4.92 -4.92
CA LEU A 81 7.91 -4.31 -3.71
C LEU A 81 6.38 -4.42 -3.75
N LYS A 82 5.81 -5.05 -2.71
CA LYS A 82 4.36 -5.10 -2.51
C LYS A 82 3.92 -3.88 -1.71
N LEU A 83 2.90 -3.17 -2.20
CA LEU A 83 2.35 -1.98 -1.56
C LEU A 83 0.89 -2.26 -1.20
N ILE A 84 0.53 -1.97 0.05
CA ILE A 84 -0.86 -1.95 0.53
C ILE A 84 -1.15 -0.53 0.97
N VAL A 85 -2.24 0.04 0.49
CA VAL A 85 -2.75 1.35 0.91
C VAL A 85 -4.04 1.12 1.66
N MET A 86 -4.08 1.55 2.92
CA MET A 86 -5.22 1.48 3.81
C MET A 86 -5.86 2.87 3.92
N SER A 87 -7.19 2.88 3.91
CA SER A 87 -8.02 4.08 3.93
C SER A 87 -9.32 3.76 4.66
N ALA A 88 -9.73 4.63 5.60
CA ALA A 88 -11.01 4.50 6.29
C ALA A 88 -12.21 4.96 5.43
N SER A 89 -11.96 5.69 4.34
CA SER A 89 -13.02 6.22 3.46
C SER A 89 -13.29 5.32 2.24
N LEU A 90 -14.51 5.43 1.71
CA LEU A 90 -15.02 4.60 0.61
C LEU A 90 -14.35 4.84 -0.75
N ASP A 91 -13.65 5.97 -0.96
CA ASP A 91 -13.11 6.31 -2.27
C ASP A 91 -11.73 5.70 -2.54
N ALA A 92 -11.70 4.37 -2.64
CA ALA A 92 -10.50 3.63 -3.04
C ALA A 92 -10.19 3.76 -4.55
N ARG A 93 -11.09 4.36 -5.35
CA ARG A 93 -10.95 4.43 -6.80
C ARG A 93 -9.82 5.35 -7.22
N GLY A 94 -9.70 6.52 -6.61
CA GLY A 94 -8.63 7.46 -6.91
C GLY A 94 -7.23 6.85 -6.69
N PHE A 95 -7.06 6.08 -5.61
CA PHE A 95 -5.81 5.35 -5.34
C PHE A 95 -5.58 4.20 -6.31
N SER A 96 -6.63 3.45 -6.66
CA SER A 96 -6.57 2.37 -7.65
C SER A 96 -6.07 2.88 -8.99
N GLU A 97 -6.70 3.92 -9.53
CA GLU A 97 -6.32 4.55 -10.80
C GLU A 97 -4.90 5.11 -10.75
N TYR A 98 -4.56 5.83 -9.67
CA TYR A 98 -3.22 6.39 -9.50
C TYR A 98 -2.13 5.30 -9.50
N LEU A 99 -2.37 4.16 -8.87
CA LEU A 99 -1.43 3.03 -8.79
C LEU A 99 -1.57 2.05 -9.98
N GLY A 100 -2.10 2.51 -11.11
CA GLY A 100 -2.13 1.72 -12.35
C GLY A 100 -3.25 0.69 -12.40
N GLY A 101 -4.41 0.99 -11.80
CA GLY A 101 -5.55 0.08 -11.72
C GLY A 101 -5.40 -0.98 -10.63
N ALA A 102 -4.72 -0.64 -9.52
CA ALA A 102 -4.49 -1.57 -8.42
C ALA A 102 -5.83 -2.08 -7.82
N LYS A 103 -5.88 -3.36 -7.44
CA LYS A 103 -7.11 -3.96 -6.90
C LYS A 103 -7.56 -3.26 -5.61
N ALA A 104 -8.72 -2.61 -5.67
CA ALA A 104 -9.40 -2.07 -4.50
C ALA A 104 -10.19 -3.18 -3.78
N VAL A 105 -10.02 -3.29 -2.46
CA VAL A 105 -10.76 -4.22 -1.62
C VAL A 105 -11.51 -3.42 -0.57
N HIS A 106 -12.82 -3.65 -0.46
CA HIS A 106 -13.66 -2.97 0.51
C HIS A 106 -13.96 -3.89 1.69
N ILE A 107 -13.56 -3.47 2.89
CA ILE A 107 -13.80 -4.22 4.13
C ILE A 107 -14.87 -3.45 4.91
N GLN A 108 -16.07 -4.04 5.02
CA GLN A 108 -17.16 -3.44 5.78
C GLN A 108 -16.89 -3.54 7.29
N GLY A 109 -16.86 -2.40 7.98
CA GLY A 109 -16.85 -2.36 9.44
C GLY A 109 -18.22 -2.71 10.03
N ARG A 110 -18.24 -3.17 11.28
CA ARG A 110 -19.49 -3.33 12.05
C ARG A 110 -19.89 -1.96 12.60
N LYS A 111 -21.07 -1.48 12.22
CA LYS A 111 -21.65 -0.24 12.76
C LYS A 111 -22.85 -0.60 13.63
N TYR A 112 -22.99 0.10 14.75
CA TYR A 112 -24.20 0.08 15.55
C TYR A 112 -25.08 1.28 15.13
N PRO A 113 -26.42 1.17 15.22
CA PRO A 113 -27.30 2.28 14.90
C PRO A 113 -27.00 3.47 15.83
N VAL A 114 -26.93 4.67 15.26
CA VAL A 114 -26.73 5.94 15.97
C VAL A 114 -27.82 6.89 15.50
N ASP A 115 -28.57 7.44 16.45
CA ASP A 115 -29.59 8.44 16.16
C ASP A 115 -28.92 9.77 15.84
N ILE A 116 -29.34 10.39 14.72
CA ILE A 116 -28.79 11.66 14.25
C ILE A 116 -29.81 12.77 14.56
N LEU A 117 -29.41 13.70 15.42
CA LEU A 117 -30.20 14.85 15.82
C LEU A 117 -29.61 16.11 15.18
N TYR A 118 -30.47 17.01 14.71
CA TYR A 118 -30.08 18.28 14.10
C TYR A 118 -30.67 19.44 14.90
N THR A 119 -29.98 20.58 14.92
CA THR A 119 -30.57 21.80 15.46
C THR A 119 -31.69 22.27 14.54
N TYR A 120 -32.76 22.81 15.12
CA TYR A 120 -33.88 23.34 14.34
C TYR A 120 -33.45 24.54 13.48
N THR A 121 -32.55 25.36 14.00
CA THR A 121 -31.95 26.51 13.32
C THR A 121 -30.42 26.47 13.44
N PRO A 122 -29.68 27.09 12.48
CA PRO A 122 -28.23 27.26 12.61
C PRO A 122 -27.89 28.11 13.84
N GLN A 123 -26.92 27.64 14.63
CA GLN A 123 -26.44 28.36 15.81
C GLN A 123 -25.19 29.16 15.44
N GLN A 124 -25.13 30.42 15.87
CA GLN A 124 -23.95 31.26 15.66
C GLN A 124 -22.80 30.87 16.61
N ASP A 125 -23.13 30.60 17.88
CA ASP A 125 -22.19 30.09 18.87
C ASP A 125 -22.34 28.57 19.00
N TYR A 126 -21.48 27.84 18.31
CA TYR A 126 -21.46 26.39 18.35
C TYR A 126 -20.85 25.83 19.65
N ILE A 127 -20.05 26.63 20.38
CA ILE A 127 -19.43 26.17 21.64
C ILE A 127 -20.50 26.16 22.72
N ASP A 128 -21.25 27.26 22.87
CA ASP A 128 -22.34 27.35 23.85
C ASP A 128 -23.45 26.33 23.55
N ALA A 129 -23.90 26.24 22.30
CA ALA A 129 -24.91 25.25 21.89
C ALA A 129 -24.46 23.79 22.14
N ALA A 130 -23.17 23.48 21.94
CA ALA A 130 -22.62 22.16 22.25
C ALA A 130 -22.59 21.90 23.76
N LEU A 131 -22.19 22.88 24.58
CA LEU A 131 -22.19 22.76 26.03
C LEU A 131 -23.61 22.54 26.58
N ILE A 132 -24.58 23.31 26.09
CA ILE A 132 -26.01 23.13 26.43
C ILE A 132 -26.46 21.72 26.06
N THR A 133 -26.17 21.25 24.85
CA THR A 133 -26.58 19.91 24.37
C THR A 133 -25.94 18.76 25.16
N ILE A 134 -24.73 18.96 25.72
CA ILE A 134 -24.04 17.94 26.51
C ILE A 134 -24.60 17.87 27.95
N PHE A 135 -24.98 19.02 28.53
CA PHE A 135 -25.35 19.11 29.95
C PHE A 135 -26.85 19.20 30.24
N GLN A 136 -27.68 19.58 29.27
CA GLN A 136 -29.14 19.65 29.37
C GLN A 136 -29.81 18.45 28.71
#